data_AF-A0ABD0SP52-F1
#
_entry.id   AF-A0ABD0SP52-F1
#
_cell.length_a   1.000
_cell.length_b   1.000
_cell.length_c   1.000
_cell.angle_alpha   90.00
_cell.angle_beta   90.00
_cell.angle_gamma   90.00
#
_symmetry.space_group_name_H-M   'P 1'
#
loop_
_entity.id
_entity.type
_entity.pdbx_description
1 polymer ?
#
loop_
_entity_poly.entity_id
_entity_poly.type
_entity_poly.pdbx_seq_one_letter_code
_entity_poly.pdbx_strand_id
1 'polypeptide(L)'
;MSKTSSLINFISKRTISLSAPLEGKRNFRKFPIPNKRGSRLHKKQQAGPNPELEVDRRGVRDTGYMLNGRFVKVPEMVPELIVPDLTNCELKPYVSYKAADVIQSEFTAQQLFDAVYSKKIVTDYKEGKLDQEGNPLEPSKEENLQPDEAVAAARRTGSDLL
;
A
#
# COMPACT_ATOMS: atom_id res chain seq x y z
N MET A 1 69.43 -55.45 -20.10
CA MET A 1 67.97 -55.32 -19.90
C MET A 1 67.70 -55.07 -18.43
N SER A 2 67.71 -53.81 -18.00
CA SER A 2 67.13 -53.39 -16.72
C SER A 2 66.60 -51.97 -16.88
N LYS A 3 65.27 -51.83 -16.87
CA LYS A 3 64.58 -50.54 -16.92
C LYS A 3 64.56 -49.98 -15.49
N THR A 4 65.40 -48.99 -15.19
CA THR A 4 65.27 -48.21 -13.96
C THR A 4 64.14 -47.20 -14.15
N SER A 5 63.01 -47.48 -13.50
CA SER A 5 61.88 -46.55 -13.34
C SER A 5 62.35 -45.31 -12.60
N SER A 6 62.32 -44.15 -13.26
CA SER A 6 62.43 -42.86 -12.59
C SER A 6 61.09 -42.55 -11.93
N LEU A 7 61.06 -42.61 -10.60
CA LEU A 7 59.94 -42.18 -9.78
C LEU A 7 59.76 -40.67 -9.94
N ILE A 8 58.88 -40.26 -10.84
CA ILE A 8 58.40 -38.87 -10.95
C ILE A 8 57.60 -38.59 -9.69
N ASN A 9 58.19 -37.81 -8.78
CA ASN A 9 57.50 -37.23 -7.64
C ASN A 9 56.38 -36.30 -8.15
N PHE A 10 55.15 -36.82 -8.29
CA PHE A 10 53.95 -36.01 -8.37
C PHE A 10 53.66 -35.39 -6.99
N ILE A 11 54.48 -34.41 -6.62
CA ILE A 11 54.09 -33.49 -5.55
C ILE A 11 52.94 -32.67 -6.13
N SER A 12 51.72 -32.95 -5.66
CA SER A 12 50.56 -32.09 -5.91
C SER A 12 50.87 -30.72 -5.32
N LYS A 13 51.45 -29.83 -6.12
CA LYS A 13 51.53 -28.42 -5.77
C LYS A 13 50.10 -27.92 -5.81
N ARG A 14 49.52 -27.60 -4.65
CA ARG A 14 48.30 -26.81 -4.57
C ARG A 14 48.59 -25.45 -5.20
N THR A 15 48.32 -25.31 -6.49
CA THR A 15 48.33 -24.01 -7.15
C THR A 15 47.04 -23.31 -6.78
N ILE A 16 47.14 -22.10 -6.23
CA ILE A 16 46.00 -21.20 -6.10
C ILE A 16 45.77 -20.65 -7.51
N SER A 17 44.64 -20.99 -8.14
CA SER A 17 44.24 -20.28 -9.36
C SER A 17 43.73 -18.90 -8.95
N LEU A 18 44.44 -17.86 -9.38
CA LEU A 18 43.89 -16.51 -9.38
C LEU A 18 43.02 -16.38 -10.64
N SER A 19 41.81 -16.94 -10.62
CA SER A 19 40.79 -16.44 -11.54
C SER A 19 40.62 -14.96 -11.19
N ALA A 20 40.95 -14.07 -12.12
CA ALA A 20 40.77 -12.64 -11.92
C ALA A 20 39.36 -12.41 -11.35
N PRO A 21 39.21 -11.70 -10.21
CA PRO A 21 37.88 -11.30 -9.78
C PRO A 21 37.29 -10.54 -10.95
N LEU A 22 36.15 -11.00 -11.46
CA LEU A 22 35.40 -10.24 -12.45
C LEU A 22 34.96 -8.96 -11.71
N GLU A 23 35.80 -7.92 -11.73
CA GLU A 23 35.56 -6.59 -11.14
C GLU A 23 34.49 -5.82 -11.93
N GLY A 24 33.55 -6.51 -12.54
CA GLY A 24 32.26 -5.95 -12.84
C GLY A 24 31.52 -5.77 -11.52
N LYS A 25 31.81 -4.70 -10.77
CA LYS A 25 30.91 -4.19 -9.74
C LYS A 25 29.57 -3.96 -10.42
N ARG A 26 28.67 -4.95 -10.39
CA ARG A 26 27.24 -4.68 -10.48
C ARG A 26 27.04 -3.63 -9.41
N ASN A 27 26.78 -2.40 -9.85
CA ASN A 27 26.56 -1.27 -8.98
C ASN A 27 25.28 -1.55 -8.19
N PHE A 28 25.38 -2.38 -7.16
CA PHE A 28 24.32 -2.67 -6.20
C PHE A 28 24.18 -1.43 -5.33
N ARG A 29 23.64 -0.35 -5.92
CA ARG A 29 23.46 0.96 -5.28
C ARG A 29 22.35 0.93 -4.22
N LYS A 30 21.52 -0.12 -4.21
CA LYS A 30 20.43 -0.31 -3.26
C LYS A 30 20.72 -1.55 -2.40
N PHE A 31 21.64 -1.42 -1.45
CA PHE A 31 21.76 -2.41 -0.38
C PHE A 31 20.89 -1.93 0.77
N PRO A 32 19.65 -2.45 0.95
CA PRO A 32 18.95 -2.21 2.20
C PRO A 32 19.84 -2.72 3.33
N ILE A 33 20.08 -1.87 4.34
CA ILE A 33 20.79 -2.25 5.56
C ILE A 33 19.71 -2.55 6.59
N PRO A 34 19.11 -3.76 6.57
CA PRO A 34 18.10 -4.12 7.56
C PRO A 34 18.70 -4.06 8.95
N ASN A 35 17.87 -3.87 9.96
CA ASN A 35 18.30 -3.69 11.35
C ASN A 35 19.20 -4.80 11.95
N LYS A 36 19.40 -5.93 11.27
CA LYS A 36 20.38 -6.97 11.65
C LYS A 36 21.80 -6.75 11.10
N ARG A 37 21.98 -5.84 10.14
CA ARG A 37 23.26 -5.51 9.49
C ARG A 37 23.81 -4.17 10.02
N GLY A 38 25.10 -3.93 9.78
CA GLY A 38 25.83 -2.73 10.19
C GLY A 38 26.85 -3.00 11.30
N SER A 39 27.79 -2.06 11.47
CA SER A 39 28.78 -2.12 12.56
C SER A 39 28.17 -1.70 13.90
N ARG A 40 28.90 -1.91 15.00
CA ARG A 40 28.50 -1.39 16.32
C ARG A 40 28.33 0.13 16.32
N LEU A 41 29.11 0.86 15.52
CA LEU A 41 29.00 2.31 15.36
C LEU A 41 27.69 2.71 14.67
N HIS A 42 27.32 2.02 13.59
CA HIS A 42 26.03 2.22 12.91
C HIS A 42 24.84 2.02 13.87
N LYS A 43 24.92 1.02 14.76
CA LYS A 43 23.88 0.80 15.78
C LYS A 43 23.83 1.88 16.86
N LYS A 44 24.97 2.49 17.20
CA LYS A 44 24.99 3.64 18.11
C LYS A 44 24.35 4.88 17.47
N GLN A 45 24.57 5.12 16.18
CA GLN A 45 23.97 6.24 15.43
C GLN A 45 22.46 6.08 15.23
N GLN A 46 21.97 4.84 15.19
CA GLN A 46 20.55 4.50 15.17
C GLN A 46 19.88 4.53 16.56
N ALA A 47 20.66 4.70 17.63
CA ALA A 47 20.15 4.65 19.00
C ALA A 47 19.82 6.07 19.50
N GLY A 48 18.75 6.19 20.30
CA GLY A 48 18.33 7.45 20.92
C GLY A 48 16.96 7.93 20.42
N PRO A 49 16.44 9.02 21.00
CA PRO A 49 15.15 9.59 20.61
C PRO A 49 15.18 10.24 19.21
N ASN A 50 16.32 10.83 18.84
CA ASN A 50 16.57 11.43 17.53
C ASN A 50 17.77 10.74 16.88
N PRO A 51 17.57 9.59 16.22
CA PRO A 51 18.66 8.86 15.60
C PRO A 51 19.20 9.60 14.37
N GLU A 52 20.52 9.63 14.20
CA GLU A 52 21.18 10.24 13.03
C GLU A 52 20.93 9.43 11.76
N LEU A 53 20.74 8.11 11.92
CA LEU A 53 20.43 7.19 10.84
C LEU A 53 19.05 6.57 11.06
N GLU A 54 18.28 6.49 9.98
CA GLU A 54 16.98 5.85 10.02
C GLU A 54 17.07 4.37 10.43
N VAL A 55 16.06 3.93 11.17
CA VAL A 55 15.90 2.55 11.61
C VAL A 55 14.95 1.85 10.65
N ASP A 56 15.40 0.75 10.02
CA ASP A 56 14.56 -0.01 9.09
C ASP A 56 13.48 -0.81 9.85
N ARG A 57 12.25 -0.29 9.85
CA ARG A 57 11.08 -0.92 10.50
C ARG A 57 10.42 -2.01 9.68
N ARG A 58 11.01 -2.44 8.56
CA ARG A 58 10.46 -3.52 7.70
C ARG A 58 9.04 -3.25 7.22
N GLY A 59 8.71 -1.99 6.94
CA GLY A 59 7.39 -1.57 6.47
C GLY A 59 6.32 -1.42 7.55
N VAL A 60 6.65 -1.64 8.83
CA VAL A 60 5.72 -1.37 9.94
C VAL A 60 5.48 0.14 10.05
N ARG A 61 4.22 0.54 10.00
CA ARG A 61 3.76 1.92 10.25
C ARG A 61 3.65 2.16 11.75
N ASP A 62 4.03 3.35 12.20
CA ASP A 62 3.96 3.70 13.61
C ASP A 62 2.52 3.92 14.06
N THR A 63 2.23 3.57 15.32
CA THR A 63 0.92 3.74 15.98
C THR A 63 0.98 4.79 17.10
N GLY A 64 2.01 5.63 17.09
CA GLY A 64 2.30 6.59 18.15
C GLY A 64 3.67 7.22 17.98
N TYR A 65 4.15 7.89 19.03
CA TYR A 65 5.42 8.61 19.01
C TYR A 65 6.19 8.44 20.31
N MET A 66 7.49 8.75 20.30
CA MET A 66 8.34 8.70 21.48
C MET A 66 8.33 10.06 22.20
N LEU A 67 7.97 10.09 23.48
CA LEU A 67 8.03 11.27 24.34
C LEU A 67 8.84 10.95 25.59
N ASN A 68 9.92 11.70 25.83
CA ASN A 68 10.80 11.53 26.99
C ASN A 68 11.29 10.07 27.20
N GLY A 69 11.63 9.40 26.10
CA GLY A 69 12.11 8.01 26.13
C GLY A 69 11.01 6.96 26.38
N ARG A 70 9.74 7.37 26.46
CA ARG A 70 8.58 6.47 26.56
C ARG A 70 7.77 6.52 25.27
N PHE A 71 7.34 5.36 24.79
CA PHE A 71 6.44 5.28 23.64
C PHE A 71 5.02 5.63 24.08
N VAL A 72 4.45 6.67 23.49
CA VAL A 72 3.06 7.11 23.69
C VAL A 72 2.26 6.61 22.50
N LYS A 73 1.35 5.67 22.75
CA LYS A 73 0.42 5.14 21.75
C LYS A 73 -0.71 6.15 21.52
N VAL A 74 -1.04 6.40 20.26
CA VAL A 74 -2.15 7.27 19.85
C VAL A 74 -3.27 6.36 19.32
N PRO A 75 -4.41 6.25 20.01
CA PRO A 75 -5.50 5.35 19.60
C PRO A 75 -5.95 5.55 18.15
N GLU A 76 -6.01 6.79 17.69
CA GLU A 76 -6.45 7.17 16.34
C GLU A 76 -5.46 6.74 15.23
N MET A 77 -4.20 6.46 15.58
CA MET A 77 -3.19 5.94 14.64
C MET A 77 -3.22 4.42 14.53
N VAL A 78 -4.01 3.73 15.36
CA VAL A 78 -4.15 2.28 15.29
C VAL A 78 -5.24 1.94 14.27
N PRO A 79 -4.94 1.16 13.22
CA PRO A 79 -5.97 0.76 12.28
C PRO A 79 -6.99 -0.15 12.97
N GLU A 80 -8.26 0.21 12.88
CA GLU A 80 -9.38 -0.59 13.35
C GLU A 80 -9.94 -1.43 12.20
N LEU A 81 -10.12 -2.73 12.43
CA LEU A 81 -10.76 -3.61 11.46
C LEU A 81 -12.28 -3.56 11.70
N ILE A 82 -12.99 -2.89 10.80
CA ILE A 82 -14.46 -2.84 10.81
C ILE A 82 -14.97 -4.16 10.22
N VAL A 83 -15.37 -5.08 11.10
CA VAL A 83 -15.89 -6.40 10.71
C VAL A 83 -17.43 -6.39 10.83
N PRO A 84 -18.17 -6.49 9.72
CA PRO A 84 -19.63 -6.60 9.79
C PRO A 84 -20.06 -7.96 10.36
N ASP A 85 -21.25 -8.03 10.94
CA ASP A 85 -21.83 -9.32 11.30
C ASP A 85 -22.19 -10.10 10.03
N LEU A 86 -21.72 -11.35 9.96
CA LEU A 86 -21.91 -12.24 8.81
C LEU A 86 -22.99 -13.29 9.07
N THR A 87 -23.75 -13.19 10.16
CA THR A 87 -24.91 -14.06 10.39
C THR A 87 -25.90 -13.94 9.22
N ASN A 88 -26.32 -15.08 8.68
CA ASN A 88 -27.22 -15.18 7.52
C ASN A 88 -26.71 -14.54 6.21
N CYS A 89 -25.39 -14.39 6.02
CA CYS A 89 -24.83 -13.98 4.74
C CYS A 89 -24.97 -15.09 3.69
N GLU A 90 -25.80 -14.89 2.66
CA GLU A 90 -26.03 -15.86 1.59
C GLU A 90 -24.87 -15.95 0.58
N LEU A 91 -24.08 -14.87 0.49
CA LEU A 91 -22.97 -14.77 -0.46
C LEU A 91 -21.83 -15.71 -0.05
N LYS A 92 -21.30 -16.44 -1.04
CA LYS A 92 -20.19 -17.39 -0.86
C LYS A 92 -18.93 -16.87 -1.58
N PRO A 93 -17.73 -17.28 -1.14
CA PRO A 93 -16.48 -16.88 -1.81
C PRO A 93 -16.35 -17.36 -3.26
N TYR A 94 -17.16 -18.36 -3.66
CA TYR A 94 -17.13 -18.97 -4.98
C TYR A 94 -18.53 -18.98 -5.59
N VAL A 95 -18.56 -18.79 -6.91
CA VAL A 95 -19.79 -18.82 -7.72
C VAL A 95 -19.89 -20.15 -8.46
N SER A 96 -21.12 -20.62 -8.68
CA SER A 96 -21.39 -21.83 -9.46
C SER A 96 -21.14 -21.61 -10.96
N TYR A 97 -20.59 -22.63 -11.64
CA TYR A 97 -20.47 -22.66 -13.10
C TYR A 97 -21.81 -22.63 -13.85
N LYS A 98 -22.93 -22.80 -13.14
CA LYS A 98 -24.28 -22.69 -13.73
C LYS A 98 -24.74 -21.24 -13.89
N ALA A 99 -24.00 -20.26 -13.37
CA ALA A 99 -24.34 -18.85 -13.55
C ALA A 99 -24.24 -18.46 -15.04
N ALA A 100 -25.09 -17.52 -15.47
CA ALA A 100 -25.02 -17.00 -16.83
C ALA A 100 -23.78 -16.13 -17.02
N ASP A 101 -23.18 -16.19 -18.21
CA ASP A 101 -22.09 -15.31 -18.57
C ASP A 101 -22.62 -13.89 -18.79
N VAL A 102 -22.16 -12.94 -17.98
CA VAL A 102 -22.52 -11.52 -18.07
C VAL A 102 -21.32 -10.74 -18.60
N ILE A 103 -21.51 -10.02 -19.70
CA ILE A 103 -20.49 -9.10 -20.22
C ILE A 103 -20.73 -7.73 -19.58
N GLN A 104 -19.86 -7.34 -18.65
CA GLN A 104 -19.93 -6.07 -17.96
C GLN A 104 -19.05 -5.03 -18.66
N SER A 105 -19.62 -3.87 -18.98
CA SER A 105 -18.88 -2.70 -19.48
C SER A 105 -18.20 -1.93 -18.33
N GLU A 106 -17.23 -1.08 -18.68
CA GLU A 106 -16.59 -0.20 -17.71
C GLU A 106 -17.62 0.75 -17.06
N PHE A 107 -17.50 0.92 -15.75
CA PHE A 107 -18.36 1.81 -14.99
C PHE A 107 -17.92 3.26 -15.20
N THR A 108 -18.82 4.10 -15.76
CA THR A 108 -18.51 5.50 -16.08
C THR A 108 -19.20 6.46 -15.12
N ALA A 109 -18.66 7.68 -15.00
CA ALA A 109 -19.28 8.74 -14.20
C ALA A 109 -20.71 9.08 -14.66
N GLN A 110 -20.99 8.95 -15.96
CA GLN A 110 -22.34 9.11 -16.51
C GLN A 110 -23.30 8.06 -15.95
N GLN A 111 -22.90 6.78 -15.88
CA GLN A 111 -23.74 5.74 -15.29
C GLN A 111 -24.05 5.99 -13.82
N LEU A 112 -23.08 6.52 -13.06
CA LEU A 112 -23.30 6.92 -11.67
C LEU A 112 -24.29 8.08 -11.57
N PHE A 113 -24.12 9.11 -12.41
CA PHE A 113 -25.05 10.23 -12.49
C PHE A 113 -26.47 9.78 -12.84
N ASP A 114 -26.58 8.89 -13.83
CA ASP A 114 -27.85 8.35 -14.29
C ASP A 114 -28.53 7.50 -13.21
N ALA A 115 -27.76 6.72 -12.43
CA ALA A 115 -28.31 5.89 -11.37
C ALA A 115 -28.83 6.70 -10.16
N VAL A 116 -28.12 7.77 -9.79
CA VAL A 116 -28.38 8.53 -8.55
C VAL A 116 -29.23 9.78 -8.81
N TYR A 117 -28.81 10.65 -9.73
CA TYR A 117 -29.35 12.01 -9.85
C TYR A 117 -30.41 12.16 -10.96
N SER A 118 -30.31 11.40 -12.06
CA SER A 118 -31.17 11.62 -13.24
C SER A 118 -32.66 11.56 -12.93
N LYS A 119 -33.08 10.62 -12.07
CA LYS A 119 -34.49 10.42 -11.71
C LYS A 119 -35.07 11.67 -11.07
N LYS A 120 -34.34 12.27 -10.12
CA LYS A 120 -34.77 13.47 -9.40
C LYS A 120 -34.86 14.67 -10.34
N ILE A 121 -33.83 14.88 -11.17
CA ILE A 121 -33.80 16.01 -12.11
C ILE A 121 -34.98 15.93 -13.09
N VAL A 122 -35.28 14.74 -13.60
CA VAL A 122 -36.40 14.52 -14.52
C VAL A 122 -37.75 14.74 -13.82
N THR A 123 -37.92 14.33 -12.56
CA THR A 123 -39.15 14.59 -11.81
C THR A 123 -39.33 16.07 -11.54
N ASP A 124 -38.29 16.76 -11.08
CA ASP A 124 -38.35 18.19 -10.76
C ASP A 124 -38.64 19.03 -12.01
N TYR A 125 -38.06 18.65 -13.15
CA TYR A 125 -38.36 19.27 -14.44
C TYR A 125 -39.82 19.09 -14.86
N LYS A 126 -40.37 17.88 -14.72
CA LYS A 126 -41.77 17.59 -15.08
C LYS A 126 -42.76 18.27 -14.16
N GLU A 127 -42.44 18.40 -12.88
CA GLU A 127 -43.27 19.03 -11.87
C GLU A 127 -43.14 20.56 -11.85
N GLY A 128 -42.23 21.13 -12.65
CA GLY A 128 -41.99 22.58 -12.69
C GLY A 128 -41.37 23.11 -11.40
N LYS A 129 -40.66 22.26 -10.66
CA LYS A 129 -40.00 22.59 -9.39
C LYS A 129 -38.58 23.15 -9.57
N LEU A 130 -38.32 23.74 -10.73
CA LEU A 130 -37.03 24.33 -11.08
C LEU A 130 -37.18 25.85 -11.18
N ASP A 131 -36.17 26.56 -10.70
CA ASP A 131 -36.07 28.01 -10.82
C ASP A 131 -35.77 28.43 -12.27
N GLN A 132 -35.83 29.73 -12.55
CA GLN A 132 -35.51 30.31 -13.86
C GLN A 132 -34.06 30.02 -14.31
N GLU A 133 -33.17 29.75 -13.34
CA GLU A 133 -31.77 29.40 -13.55
C GLU A 133 -31.56 27.87 -13.68
N GLY A 134 -32.62 27.06 -13.52
CA GLY A 134 -32.56 25.60 -13.61
C GLY A 134 -32.16 24.89 -12.30
N ASN A 135 -32.12 25.61 -11.18
CA ASN A 135 -31.82 25.05 -9.87
C ASN A 135 -33.08 24.41 -9.23
N PRO A 136 -32.95 23.31 -8.47
CA PRO A 136 -34.07 22.72 -7.74
C PRO A 136 -34.57 23.65 -6.63
N LEU A 137 -35.90 23.83 -6.53
CA LEU A 137 -36.54 24.53 -5.41
C LEU A 137 -36.42 23.76 -4.10
N GLU A 138 -36.38 22.42 -4.17
CA GLU A 138 -36.23 21.52 -3.02
C GLU A 138 -34.93 20.70 -3.16
N PRO A 139 -33.76 21.33 -2.95
CA PRO A 139 -32.47 20.65 -3.06
C PRO A 139 -32.32 19.57 -1.99
N SER A 140 -31.72 18.45 -2.37
CA SER A 140 -31.40 17.37 -1.42
C SER A 140 -30.29 17.83 -0.46
N LYS A 141 -30.08 17.09 0.64
CA LYS A 141 -28.98 17.40 1.58
C LYS A 141 -27.61 17.40 0.88
N GLU A 142 -27.45 16.54 -0.12
CA GLU A 142 -26.20 16.39 -0.87
C GLU A 142 -25.99 17.53 -1.87
N GLU A 143 -27.08 17.97 -2.53
CA GLU A 143 -27.05 19.12 -3.45
C GLU A 143 -26.79 20.46 -2.74
N ASN A 144 -27.18 20.58 -1.47
CA ASN A 144 -26.96 21.78 -0.67
C ASN A 144 -25.52 21.95 -0.16
N LEU A 145 -24.68 20.91 -0.23
CA LEU A 145 -23.31 20.98 0.28
C LEU A 145 -22.47 21.91 -0.60
N GLN A 146 -21.76 22.83 0.04
CA GLN A 146 -20.77 23.64 -0.67
C GLN A 146 -19.58 22.78 -1.11
N PRO A 147 -18.88 23.11 -2.21
CA PRO A 147 -17.76 22.30 -2.70
C PRO A 147 -16.68 22.06 -1.64
N ASP A 148 -16.33 23.09 -0.88
CA ASP A 148 -15.33 23.01 0.19
C ASP A 148 -15.78 22.11 1.34
N GLU A 149 -17.07 22.17 1.69
CA GLU A 149 -17.67 21.33 2.73
C GLU A 149 -17.74 19.87 2.29
N ALA A 150 -18.09 19.61 1.03
CA ALA A 150 -18.09 18.27 0.45
C ALA A 150 -16.68 17.66 0.46
N VAL A 151 -15.65 18.44 0.11
CA VAL A 151 -14.25 17.99 0.16
C VAL A 151 -13.78 17.77 1.60
N ALA A 152 -14.14 18.65 2.53
CA ALA A 152 -13.81 18.49 3.94
C ALA A 152 -14.47 17.24 4.55
N ALA A 153 -15.74 16.97 4.21
CA ALA A 153 -16.45 15.78 4.62
C ALA A 153 -15.82 14.51 4.02
N ALA A 154 -15.45 14.57 2.74
CA ALA A 154 -14.81 13.47 2.04
C ALA A 154 -13.37 13.19 2.52
N ARG A 155 -12.71 14.15 3.19
CA ARG A 155 -11.37 13.99 3.81
C ARG A 155 -11.43 13.70 5.31
N ARG A 156 -12.62 13.52 5.87
CA ARG A 156 -12.80 13.31 7.31
C ARG A 156 -12.14 12.00 7.73
N THR A 157 -11.54 11.96 8.91
CA THR A 157 -10.97 10.72 9.47
C THR A 157 -11.99 9.58 9.42
N GLY A 158 -11.66 8.50 8.71
CA GLY A 158 -12.56 7.36 8.46
C GLY A 158 -13.18 7.32 7.06
N SER A 159 -12.92 8.29 6.19
CA SER A 159 -13.27 8.24 4.76
C SER A 159 -12.15 7.60 3.93
N ASP A 160 -12.52 6.90 2.85
CA ASP A 160 -11.58 6.25 1.92
C ASP A 160 -10.74 7.22 1.06
N LEU A 161 -11.07 8.51 1.06
CA LEU A 161 -10.32 9.57 0.38
C LEU A 161 -9.15 10.04 1.28
N LEU A 162 -8.09 9.23 1.32
CA LEU A 162 -6.77 9.58 1.89
C LEU A 162 -5.66 9.41 0.86
#